data_AF-A0A383CQM1-F1
#
_entry.id   AF-A0A383CQM1-F1
#
_cell.length_a   1.000
_cell.length_b   1.000
_cell.length_c   1.000
_cell.angle_alpha   90.00
_cell.angle_beta   90.00
_cell.angle_gamma   90.00
#
_symmetry.space_group_name_H-M   'P 1'
#
loop_
_entity.id
_entity.type
_entity.pdbx_description
1 polymer ?
#
loop_
_entity_poly.entity_id
_entity_poly.type
_entity_poly.pdbx_seq_one_letter_code
_entity_poly.pdbx_strand_id
1 'polypeptide(L)'
;LSLEDKALSGFTNIWALNECKTRPNSEGGNYYEHPNISHNLNRFQSIQEQEHISQQNRILDYSKVTDHLTARYYRTRNRFVATDNLSDHVIESIRRISKRMVTNHMPVSKISEYKFNFYSMIEEVKLDYGIDCSELFGLGIDTVTQELERLLVNTYNTHRSAFGLNINDVERRFLLETTDHFWSSYLGESQDKILSSQVYSLGHHTAINNFMIDRSYAFDKLIQDATDSFFTAFLKLDP
;
A
#
# COMPACT_ATOMS: atom_id res chain seq x y z
N LEU A 1 -41.27 24.15 5.25
CA LEU A 1 -40.15 24.01 4.30
C LEU A 1 -40.27 25.12 3.27
N SER A 2 -39.18 25.82 3.03
CA SER A 2 -39.05 26.81 1.96
C SER A 2 -38.38 26.16 0.74
N LEU A 3 -38.69 26.61 -0.47
CA LEU A 3 -37.98 26.16 -1.68
C LEU A 3 -36.49 26.56 -1.68
N GLU A 4 -36.11 27.49 -0.82
CA GLU A 4 -34.73 27.92 -0.59
C GLU A 4 -33.98 27.00 0.40
N ASP A 5 -34.68 26.07 1.05
CA ASP A 5 -34.03 25.10 1.94
C ASP A 5 -33.04 24.26 1.13
N LYS A 6 -31.82 24.06 1.66
CA LYS A 6 -30.76 23.27 1.00
C LYS A 6 -31.18 21.84 0.64
N ALA A 7 -32.13 21.28 1.40
CA ALA A 7 -32.73 19.97 1.11
C ALA A 7 -33.63 19.99 -0.14
N LEU A 8 -34.17 21.17 -0.50
CA LEU A 8 -35.03 21.41 -1.65
C LEU A 8 -34.31 22.21 -2.77
N SER A 9 -33.06 22.66 -2.59
CA SER A 9 -32.32 23.33 -3.66
C SER A 9 -31.97 22.37 -4.82
N GLY A 10 -31.93 21.05 -4.56
CA GLY A 10 -31.83 20.02 -5.61
C GLY A 10 -33.17 19.72 -6.32
N PHE A 11 -34.27 20.33 -5.87
CA PHE A 11 -35.64 20.13 -6.36
C PHE A 11 -35.92 20.89 -7.67
N THR A 12 -34.98 21.72 -8.14
CA THR A 12 -35.15 22.63 -9.29
C THR A 12 -35.42 21.93 -10.62
N ASN A 13 -35.13 20.63 -10.75
CA ASN A 13 -35.31 19.86 -11.98
C ASN A 13 -36.49 18.87 -11.99
N ILE A 14 -37.39 18.88 -10.99
CA ILE A 14 -38.50 17.91 -10.96
C ILE A 14 -39.81 18.58 -11.33
N TRP A 15 -40.38 18.14 -12.45
CA TRP A 15 -41.78 18.18 -12.92
C TRP A 15 -42.87 18.59 -11.90
N ALA A 16 -42.74 18.19 -10.63
CA ALA A 16 -43.65 18.51 -9.55
C ALA A 16 -43.82 20.02 -9.25
N LEU A 17 -42.81 20.88 -9.47
CA LEU A 17 -42.95 22.33 -9.25
C LEU A 17 -43.79 23.03 -10.33
N ASN A 18 -43.79 22.51 -11.55
CA ASN A 18 -44.53 23.10 -12.68
C ASN A 18 -46.05 22.88 -12.59
N GLU A 19 -46.50 21.91 -11.80
CA GLU A 19 -47.93 21.59 -11.60
C GLU A 19 -48.48 22.08 -10.24
N CYS A 20 -47.65 22.69 -9.39
CA CYS A 20 -48.09 23.21 -8.11
C CYS A 20 -48.94 24.48 -8.29
N LYS A 21 -50.14 24.49 -7.70
CA LYS A 21 -50.95 25.70 -7.65
C LYS A 21 -50.37 26.66 -6.62
N THR A 22 -50.09 27.89 -7.04
CA THR A 22 -49.72 28.97 -6.13
C THR A 22 -50.98 29.56 -5.51
N ARG A 23 -51.03 29.60 -4.18
CA ARG A 23 -52.04 30.36 -3.43
C ARG A 23 -51.36 31.53 -2.71
N PRO A 24 -51.84 32.77 -2.87
CA PRO A 24 -51.29 33.89 -2.12
C PRO A 24 -51.63 33.73 -0.64
N ASN A 25 -50.62 33.87 0.21
CA ASN A 25 -50.78 33.96 1.65
C ASN A 25 -51.19 35.39 2.04
N SER A 26 -51.88 35.51 3.18
CA SER A 26 -52.25 36.77 3.83
C SER A 26 -51.07 37.72 4.13
N GLU A 27 -49.83 37.22 4.11
CA GLU A 27 -48.59 37.97 4.37
C GLU A 27 -47.76 38.25 3.09
N GLY A 28 -48.30 37.97 1.89
CA GLY A 28 -47.64 38.28 0.61
C GLY A 28 -46.69 37.21 0.04
N GLY A 29 -46.56 36.05 0.70
CA GLY A 29 -45.84 34.89 0.16
C GLY A 29 -46.75 33.95 -0.67
N ASN A 30 -46.19 33.17 -1.59
CA ASN A 30 -46.94 32.14 -2.33
C ASN A 30 -46.78 30.77 -1.66
N TYR A 31 -47.89 30.13 -1.29
CA TYR A 31 -47.91 28.75 -0.85
C TYR A 31 -48.10 27.81 -2.05
N TYR A 32 -47.30 26.76 -2.14
CA TYR A 32 -47.41 25.74 -3.17
C TYR A 32 -48.15 24.53 -2.59
N GLU A 33 -49.34 24.25 -3.11
CA GLU A 33 -50.16 23.11 -2.68
C GLU A 33 -50.35 22.14 -3.84
N HIS A 34 -50.06 20.86 -3.59
CA HIS A 34 -50.21 19.78 -4.55
C HIS A 34 -50.66 18.52 -3.80
N PRO A 35 -51.64 17.75 -4.32
CA PRO A 35 -52.19 16.60 -3.61
C PRO A 35 -51.15 15.57 -3.17
N ASN A 36 -50.06 15.44 -3.93
CA ASN A 36 -48.99 14.47 -3.69
C ASN A 36 -47.70 15.10 -3.15
N ILE A 37 -47.69 16.36 -2.69
CA ILE A 37 -46.44 17.00 -2.21
C ILE A 37 -45.78 16.20 -1.09
N SER A 38 -46.56 15.71 -0.12
CA SER A 38 -46.00 14.90 0.99
C SER A 38 -45.43 13.57 0.49
N HIS A 39 -46.09 12.91 -0.45
CA HIS A 39 -45.60 11.68 -1.06
C HIS A 39 -44.30 11.92 -1.84
N ASN A 40 -44.26 12.98 -2.65
CA ASN A 40 -43.07 13.36 -3.42
C ASN A 40 -41.89 13.76 -2.52
N LEU A 41 -42.16 14.49 -1.44
CA LEU A 41 -41.17 14.87 -0.44
C LEU A 41 -40.60 13.64 0.27
N ASN A 42 -41.45 12.72 0.72
CA ASN A 42 -41.02 11.46 1.33
C ASN A 42 -40.17 10.63 0.35
N ARG A 43 -40.62 10.51 -0.92
CA ARG A 43 -39.86 9.80 -1.96
C ARG A 43 -38.48 10.42 -2.18
N PHE A 44 -38.38 11.75 -2.24
CA PHE A 44 -37.11 12.44 -2.42
C PHE A 44 -36.18 12.23 -1.22
N GLN A 45 -36.70 12.36 0.00
CA GLN A 45 -35.93 12.05 1.21
C GLN A 45 -35.41 10.62 1.19
N SER A 46 -36.24 9.65 0.78
CA SER A 46 -35.79 8.26 0.62
C SER A 46 -34.69 8.10 -0.43
N ILE A 47 -34.76 8.82 -1.56
CA ILE A 47 -33.71 8.79 -2.59
C ILE A 47 -32.40 9.37 -2.04
N GLN A 48 -32.47 10.54 -1.38
CA GLN A 48 -31.30 11.18 -0.80
C GLN A 48 -30.66 10.31 0.29
N GLU A 49 -31.48 9.66 1.13
CA GLU A 49 -31.01 8.70 2.12
C GLU A 49 -30.34 7.49 1.48
N GLN A 50 -30.94 6.92 0.43
CA GLN A 50 -30.33 5.82 -0.34
C GLN A 50 -29.01 6.21 -1.00
N GLU A 51 -28.92 7.41 -1.56
CA GLU A 51 -27.68 7.95 -2.14
C GLU A 51 -26.61 8.12 -1.07
N HIS A 52 -26.96 8.67 0.08
CA HIS A 52 -26.04 8.84 1.20
C HIS A 52 -25.53 7.49 1.74
N ILE A 53 -26.44 6.52 1.95
CA ILE A 53 -26.08 5.15 2.35
C ILE A 53 -25.16 4.51 1.29
N SER A 54 -25.46 4.69 0.00
CA SER A 54 -24.63 4.20 -1.09
C SER A 54 -23.22 4.79 -1.05
N GLN A 55 -23.09 6.11 -0.88
CA GLN A 55 -21.79 6.78 -0.74
C GLN A 55 -21.01 6.29 0.48
N GLN A 56 -21.68 6.16 1.63
CA GLN A 56 -21.06 5.62 2.85
C GLN A 56 -20.56 4.20 2.65
N ASN A 57 -21.37 3.32 2.05
CA ASN A 57 -20.99 1.95 1.75
C ASN A 57 -19.73 1.90 0.86
N ARG A 58 -19.63 2.79 -0.14
CA ARG A 58 -18.44 2.86 -0.99
C ARG A 58 -17.19 3.19 -0.18
N ILE A 59 -17.25 4.19 0.70
CA ILE A 59 -16.12 4.58 1.57
C ILE A 59 -15.75 3.44 2.52
N LEU A 60 -16.75 2.76 3.09
CA LEU A 60 -16.55 1.63 3.99
C LEU A 60 -15.82 0.47 3.31
N ASP A 61 -16.09 0.21 2.03
CA ASP A 61 -15.43 -0.88 1.30
C ASP A 61 -13.93 -0.64 1.11
N TYR A 62 -13.52 0.60 0.76
CA TYR A 62 -12.10 0.95 0.74
C TYR A 62 -11.47 0.89 2.13
N SER A 63 -12.20 1.37 3.15
CA SER A 63 -11.72 1.37 4.54
C SER A 63 -11.44 -0.05 5.02
N LYS A 64 -12.31 -1.02 4.71
CA LYS A 64 -12.08 -2.45 5.06
C LYS A 64 -10.77 -2.99 4.49
N VAL A 65 -10.43 -2.64 3.24
CA VAL A 65 -9.16 -3.08 2.61
C VAL A 65 -7.98 -2.44 3.35
N THR A 66 -8.04 -1.13 3.59
CA THR A 66 -6.99 -0.40 4.32
C THR A 66 -6.82 -0.91 5.75
N ASP A 67 -7.92 -1.17 6.46
CA ASP A 67 -7.91 -1.70 7.82
C ASP A 67 -7.30 -3.09 7.88
N HIS A 68 -7.63 -3.94 6.89
CA HIS A 68 -7.05 -5.28 6.79
C HIS A 68 -5.52 -5.22 6.64
N LEU A 69 -5.03 -4.37 5.73
CA LEU A 69 -3.59 -4.21 5.46
C LEU A 69 -2.88 -3.51 6.62
N THR A 70 -3.53 -2.54 7.26
CA THR A 70 -3.05 -1.89 8.50
C THR A 70 -2.92 -2.90 9.64
N ALA A 71 -3.92 -3.76 9.83
CA ALA A 71 -3.86 -4.82 10.82
C ALA A 71 -2.77 -5.85 10.51
N ARG A 72 -2.49 -6.13 9.22
CA ARG A 72 -1.38 -7.00 8.80
C ARG A 72 -0.04 -6.35 9.11
N TYR A 73 0.11 -5.06 8.81
CA TYR A 73 1.31 -4.28 9.11
C TYR A 73 1.63 -4.26 10.61
N TYR A 74 0.69 -3.84 11.45
CA TYR A 74 0.92 -3.75 12.89
C TYR A 74 1.14 -5.12 13.55
N ARG A 75 0.55 -6.20 13.00
CA ARG A 75 0.89 -7.56 13.42
C ARG A 75 2.36 -7.88 13.17
N THR A 76 2.90 -7.54 12.01
CA THR A 76 4.33 -7.72 11.69
C THR A 76 5.20 -6.83 12.57
N ARG A 77 4.86 -5.54 12.69
CA ARG A 77 5.59 -4.58 13.52
C ARG A 77 5.68 -5.02 14.98
N ASN A 78 4.56 -5.47 15.57
CA ASN A 78 4.53 -5.96 16.95
C ASN A 78 5.36 -7.23 17.13
N ARG A 79 5.48 -8.09 16.10
CA ARG A 79 6.40 -9.23 16.16
C ARG A 79 7.85 -8.78 16.22
N PHE A 80 8.25 -7.74 15.48
CA PHE A 80 9.61 -7.20 15.57
C PHE A 80 9.91 -6.60 16.95
N VAL A 81 8.92 -5.93 17.55
CA VAL A 81 9.04 -5.40 18.91
C VAL A 81 9.20 -6.51 19.96
N ALA A 82 8.39 -7.58 19.84
CA ALA A 82 8.37 -8.67 20.82
C ALA A 82 9.53 -9.67 20.67
N THR A 83 10.21 -9.70 19.52
CA THR A 83 11.30 -10.63 19.27
C THR A 83 12.61 -10.13 19.88
N ASP A 84 13.28 -10.98 20.65
CA ASP A 84 14.56 -10.66 21.29
C ASP A 84 15.73 -10.55 20.30
N ASN A 85 15.75 -11.41 19.28
CA ASN A 85 16.79 -11.45 18.25
C ASN A 85 16.16 -11.52 16.85
N LEU A 86 16.44 -10.51 16.02
CA LEU A 86 15.89 -10.39 14.66
C LEU A 86 16.74 -11.09 13.59
N SER A 87 17.87 -11.71 13.97
CA SER A 87 18.80 -12.34 13.02
C SER A 87 18.13 -13.30 12.05
N ASP A 88 17.22 -14.13 12.54
CA ASP A 88 16.54 -15.13 11.70
C ASP A 88 15.66 -14.46 10.64
N HIS A 89 15.01 -13.36 10.99
CA HIS A 89 14.21 -12.58 10.06
C HIS A 89 15.08 -11.89 8.99
N VAL A 90 16.22 -11.36 9.39
CA VAL A 90 17.17 -10.71 8.48
C VAL A 90 17.80 -11.75 7.54
N ILE A 91 18.25 -12.90 8.06
CA ILE A 91 18.84 -13.99 7.28
C ILE A 91 17.85 -14.54 6.24
N GLU A 92 16.60 -14.78 6.64
CA GLU A 92 15.56 -15.20 5.69
C GLU A 92 15.28 -14.14 4.62
N SER A 93 15.49 -12.86 4.94
CA SER A 93 15.36 -11.79 3.97
C SER A 93 16.58 -11.68 3.05
N ILE A 94 17.79 -11.92 3.56
CA ILE A 94 19.01 -12.06 2.76
C ILE A 94 18.85 -13.18 1.73
N ARG A 95 18.33 -14.35 2.14
CA ARG A 95 18.01 -15.44 1.20
C ARG A 95 17.12 -15.01 0.06
N ARG A 96 16.06 -14.23 0.35
CA ARG A 96 15.16 -13.68 -0.66
C ARG A 96 15.86 -12.67 -1.57
N ILE A 97 16.73 -11.81 -1.01
CA ILE A 97 17.56 -10.87 -1.76
C ILE A 97 18.46 -11.61 -2.74
N SER A 98 19.23 -12.60 -2.29
CA SER A 98 20.18 -13.36 -3.12
C SER A 98 19.46 -14.06 -4.28
N LYS A 99 18.34 -14.73 -3.99
CA LYS A 99 17.53 -15.40 -5.02
C LYS A 99 17.01 -14.40 -6.04
N ARG A 100 16.48 -13.25 -5.59
CA ARG A 100 15.94 -12.21 -6.46
C ARG A 100 17.03 -11.58 -7.32
N MET A 101 18.19 -11.26 -6.75
CA MET A 101 19.34 -10.71 -7.49
C MET A 101 19.74 -11.61 -8.64
N VAL A 102 19.95 -12.90 -8.36
CA VAL A 102 20.34 -13.87 -9.37
C VAL A 102 19.24 -14.05 -10.41
N THR A 103 17.97 -14.13 -9.99
CA THR A 103 16.83 -14.29 -10.92
C THR A 103 16.68 -13.08 -11.86
N ASN A 104 16.87 -11.87 -11.34
CA ASN A 104 16.73 -10.63 -12.10
C ASN A 104 17.86 -10.44 -13.11
N HIS A 105 19.11 -10.73 -12.71
CA HIS A 105 20.27 -10.56 -13.56
C HIS A 105 20.47 -11.72 -14.53
N MET A 106 20.33 -12.95 -14.05
CA MET A 106 20.61 -14.18 -14.78
C MET A 106 19.36 -15.06 -14.92
N PRO A 107 18.31 -14.58 -15.60
CA PRO A 107 17.14 -15.41 -15.85
C PRO A 107 17.53 -16.59 -16.73
N VAL A 108 16.96 -17.76 -16.47
CA VAL A 108 17.24 -19.02 -17.20
C VAL A 108 17.04 -18.87 -18.72
N SER A 109 16.18 -17.96 -19.15
CA SER A 109 15.94 -17.66 -20.57
C SER A 109 17.10 -16.95 -21.28
N LYS A 110 18.10 -16.41 -20.57
CA LYS A 110 19.20 -15.59 -21.13
C LYS A 110 20.59 -16.13 -20.83
N ILE A 111 20.76 -17.45 -20.81
CA ILE A 111 22.06 -18.10 -20.52
C ILE A 111 23.18 -17.65 -21.49
N SER A 112 22.85 -17.34 -22.76
CA SER A 112 23.83 -16.83 -23.73
C SER A 112 24.51 -15.52 -23.33
N GLU A 113 23.86 -14.74 -22.46
CA GLU A 113 24.34 -13.45 -21.96
C GLU A 113 24.97 -13.57 -20.55
N TYR A 114 25.20 -14.81 -20.06
CA TYR A 114 25.66 -15.07 -18.70
C TYR A 114 26.81 -14.18 -18.27
N LYS A 115 27.85 -14.04 -19.11
CA LYS A 115 29.03 -13.24 -18.78
C LYS A 115 28.65 -11.79 -18.45
N PHE A 116 27.92 -11.13 -19.35
CA PHE A 116 27.51 -9.75 -19.17
C PHE A 116 26.60 -9.59 -17.94
N ASN A 117 25.60 -10.46 -17.82
CA ASN A 117 24.63 -10.44 -16.73
C ASN A 117 25.27 -10.69 -15.36
N PHE A 118 26.24 -11.60 -15.28
CA PHE A 118 27.02 -11.86 -14.09
C PHE A 118 27.83 -10.62 -13.69
N TYR A 119 28.54 -9.99 -14.64
CA TYR A 119 29.29 -8.75 -14.35
C TYR A 119 28.40 -7.60 -13.90
N SER A 120 27.19 -7.47 -14.44
CA SER A 120 26.23 -6.48 -13.94
C SER A 120 25.82 -6.76 -12.49
N MET A 121 25.57 -8.03 -12.16
CA MET A 121 25.20 -8.45 -10.80
C MET A 121 26.33 -8.20 -9.80
N ILE A 122 27.59 -8.51 -10.14
CA ILE A 122 28.70 -8.30 -9.20
C ILE A 122 28.93 -6.83 -8.90
N GLU A 123 28.75 -5.95 -9.91
CA GLU A 123 28.86 -4.50 -9.71
C GLU A 123 27.76 -4.01 -8.76
N GLU A 124 26.52 -4.47 -8.92
CA GLU A 124 25.42 -4.18 -7.99
C GLU A 124 25.73 -4.67 -6.57
N VAL A 125 26.17 -5.92 -6.41
CA VAL A 125 26.51 -6.51 -5.10
C VAL A 125 27.65 -5.73 -4.42
N LYS A 126 28.65 -5.32 -5.19
CA LYS A 126 29.78 -4.55 -4.70
C LYS A 126 29.39 -3.13 -4.28
N LEU A 127 28.54 -2.45 -5.05
CA LEU A 127 28.08 -1.10 -4.75
C LEU A 127 27.14 -1.08 -3.55
N ASP A 128 26.22 -2.04 -3.45
CA ASP A 128 25.17 -2.04 -2.44
C ASP A 128 25.62 -2.64 -1.11
N TYR A 129 26.47 -3.68 -1.14
CA TYR A 129 26.89 -4.42 0.06
C TYR A 129 28.40 -4.41 0.32
N GLY A 130 29.22 -3.87 -0.59
CA GLY A 130 30.68 -3.85 -0.43
C GLY A 130 31.34 -5.23 -0.56
N ILE A 131 30.66 -6.20 -1.18
CA ILE A 131 31.14 -7.59 -1.30
C ILE A 131 31.67 -7.82 -2.71
N ASP A 132 32.89 -8.37 -2.81
CA ASP A 132 33.41 -8.91 -4.07
C ASP A 132 33.01 -10.39 -4.21
N CYS A 133 32.25 -10.69 -5.25
CA CYS A 133 31.79 -12.04 -5.58
C CYS A 133 32.28 -12.52 -6.96
N SER A 134 33.38 -11.94 -7.46
CA SER A 134 33.99 -12.30 -8.75
C SER A 134 34.37 -13.78 -8.85
N GLU A 135 34.70 -14.43 -7.72
CA GLU A 135 35.05 -15.85 -7.65
C GLU A 135 33.88 -16.79 -7.98
N LEU A 136 32.63 -16.29 -7.96
CA LEU A 136 31.45 -17.09 -8.32
C LEU A 136 31.28 -17.27 -9.83
N PHE A 137 32.16 -16.66 -10.63
CA PHE A 137 32.07 -16.71 -12.09
C PHE A 137 32.22 -18.14 -12.62
N GLY A 138 31.30 -18.54 -13.49
CA GLY A 138 31.30 -19.85 -14.13
C GLY A 138 30.61 -20.95 -13.32
N LEU A 139 30.12 -20.63 -12.11
CA LEU A 139 29.25 -21.52 -11.36
C LEU A 139 27.84 -21.55 -11.96
N GLY A 140 27.12 -22.66 -11.75
CA GLY A 140 25.72 -22.77 -12.13
C GLY A 140 24.83 -21.81 -11.33
N ILE A 141 23.70 -21.39 -11.91
CA ILE A 141 22.78 -20.38 -11.32
C ILE A 141 22.37 -20.73 -9.88
N ASP A 142 22.05 -22.00 -9.60
CA ASP A 142 21.67 -22.43 -8.26
C ASP A 142 22.84 -22.32 -7.28
N THR A 143 24.04 -22.67 -7.71
CA THR A 143 25.27 -22.55 -6.91
C THR A 143 25.63 -21.09 -6.66
N VAL A 144 25.52 -20.22 -7.67
CA VAL A 144 25.72 -18.77 -7.50
C VAL A 144 24.74 -18.21 -6.47
N THR A 145 23.47 -18.65 -6.52
CA THR A 145 22.46 -18.19 -5.55
C THR A 145 22.81 -18.58 -4.12
N GLN A 146 23.20 -19.83 -3.90
CA GLN A 146 23.57 -20.35 -2.58
C GLN A 146 24.84 -19.69 -2.03
N GLU A 147 25.87 -19.53 -2.87
CA GLU A 147 27.12 -18.89 -2.46
C GLU A 147 26.95 -17.39 -2.21
N LEU A 148 26.12 -16.70 -3.01
CA LEU A 148 25.78 -15.30 -2.76
C LEU A 148 25.02 -15.13 -1.44
N GLU A 149 24.05 -16.00 -1.14
CA GLU A 149 23.37 -16.03 0.18
C GLU A 149 24.40 -16.19 1.30
N ARG A 150 25.31 -17.16 1.17
CA ARG A 150 26.36 -17.42 2.16
C ARG A 150 27.26 -16.20 2.40
N LEU A 151 27.70 -15.52 1.34
CA LEU A 151 28.54 -14.32 1.42
C LEU A 151 27.82 -13.17 2.13
N LEU A 152 26.56 -12.92 1.77
CA LEU A 152 25.76 -11.84 2.38
C LEU A 152 25.48 -12.13 3.86
N VAL A 153 25.12 -13.38 4.21
CA VAL A 153 24.91 -13.80 5.61
C VAL A 153 26.21 -13.68 6.42
N ASN A 154 27.36 -14.06 5.84
CA ASN A 154 28.64 -13.93 6.53
C ASN A 154 29.02 -12.46 6.77
N THR A 155 28.77 -11.60 5.78
CA THR A 155 29.01 -10.16 5.88
C THR A 155 28.12 -9.54 6.96
N TYR A 156 26.82 -9.88 6.95
CA TYR A 156 25.88 -9.50 7.99
C TYR A 156 26.34 -9.92 9.39
N ASN A 157 26.69 -11.19 9.59
CA ASN A 157 27.10 -11.70 10.90
C ASN A 157 28.42 -11.07 11.39
N THR A 158 29.36 -10.82 10.48
CA THR A 158 30.63 -10.16 10.80
C THR A 158 30.38 -8.72 11.25
N HIS A 159 29.56 -7.98 10.49
CA HIS A 159 29.17 -6.61 10.82
C HIS A 159 28.39 -6.53 12.13
N ARG A 160 27.40 -7.42 12.32
CA ARG A 160 26.63 -7.58 13.55
C ARG A 160 27.52 -7.83 14.78
N SER A 161 28.57 -8.64 14.62
CA SER A 161 29.50 -8.97 15.72
C SER A 161 30.33 -7.76 16.17
N ALA A 162 30.54 -6.76 15.31
CA ALA A 162 31.31 -5.56 15.63
C ALA A 162 30.60 -4.63 16.64
N PHE A 163 29.26 -4.57 16.63
CA PHE A 163 28.46 -3.75 17.55
C PHE A 163 28.32 -4.30 18.97
N GLY A 164 28.71 -5.57 19.19
CA GLY A 164 28.66 -6.19 20.51
C GLY A 164 27.25 -6.36 21.10
N LEU A 165 27.10 -6.12 22.41
CA LEU A 165 25.93 -6.53 23.20
C LEU A 165 24.62 -5.78 22.85
N ASN A 166 24.70 -4.56 22.33
CA ASN A 166 23.52 -3.72 22.04
C ASN A 166 22.94 -3.93 20.65
N ILE A 167 23.49 -4.85 19.86
CA ILE A 167 23.16 -4.97 18.44
C ILE A 167 21.70 -5.29 18.18
N ASN A 168 21.06 -6.10 19.03
CA ASN A 168 19.63 -6.42 18.90
C ASN A 168 18.75 -5.17 18.97
N ASP A 169 19.09 -4.22 19.85
CA ASP A 169 18.33 -2.98 20.00
C ASP A 169 18.56 -2.02 18.83
N VAL A 170 19.79 -1.98 18.30
CA VAL A 170 20.15 -1.22 17.09
C VAL A 170 19.40 -1.79 15.88
N GLU A 171 19.48 -3.10 15.65
CA GLU A 171 18.78 -3.79 14.56
C GLU A 171 17.27 -3.57 14.65
N ARG A 172 16.68 -3.75 15.83
CA ARG A 172 15.24 -3.54 16.03
C ARG A 172 14.83 -2.11 15.73
N ARG A 173 15.55 -1.13 16.28
CA ARG A 173 15.25 0.28 16.05
C ARG A 173 15.32 0.60 14.57
N PHE A 174 16.41 0.21 13.92
CA PHE A 174 16.66 0.55 12.53
C PHE A 174 15.68 -0.14 11.57
N LEU A 175 15.33 -1.40 11.83
CA LEU A 175 14.30 -2.12 11.07
C LEU A 175 12.93 -1.46 11.24
N LEU A 176 12.55 -1.11 12.48
CA LEU A 176 11.28 -0.44 12.75
C LEU A 176 11.22 0.93 12.06
N GLU A 177 12.24 1.77 12.21
CA GLU A 177 12.32 3.08 11.56
C GLU A 177 12.21 2.97 10.04
N THR A 178 12.94 2.02 9.43
CA THR A 178 12.88 1.79 7.99
C THR A 178 11.47 1.34 7.59
N THR A 179 10.89 0.35 8.26
CA THR A 179 9.55 -0.14 7.92
C THR A 179 8.44 0.89 8.17
N ASP A 180 8.57 1.73 9.21
CA ASP A 180 7.66 2.84 9.53
C ASP A 180 7.74 3.93 8.43
N HIS A 181 8.93 4.22 7.91
CA HIS A 181 9.12 5.16 6.81
C HIS A 181 8.38 4.70 5.54
N PHE A 182 8.60 3.46 5.11
CA PHE A 182 7.89 2.92 3.94
C PHE A 182 6.38 2.84 4.17
N TRP A 183 5.94 2.50 5.38
CA TRP A 183 4.51 2.44 5.73
C TRP A 183 3.82 3.80 5.62
N SER A 184 4.47 4.87 6.06
CA SER A 184 3.94 6.23 5.89
C SER A 184 3.73 6.58 4.41
N SER A 185 4.70 6.28 3.55
CA SER A 185 4.59 6.51 2.11
C SER A 185 3.46 5.68 1.48
N TYR A 186 3.35 4.41 1.85
CA TYR A 186 2.28 3.53 1.40
C TYR A 186 0.88 4.03 1.79
N LEU A 187 0.71 4.56 3.00
CA LEU A 187 -0.56 5.15 3.42
C LEU A 187 -0.95 6.35 2.56
N GLY A 188 0.00 7.23 2.25
CA GLY A 188 -0.21 8.37 1.35
C GLY A 188 -0.62 7.91 -0.05
N GLU A 189 0.14 6.99 -0.65
CA GLU A 189 -0.18 6.44 -1.98
C GLU A 189 -1.54 5.72 -2.01
N SER A 190 -1.92 5.06 -0.91
CA SER A 190 -3.21 4.39 -0.79
C SER A 190 -4.36 5.38 -0.82
N GLN A 191 -4.23 6.52 -0.14
CA GLN A 191 -5.23 7.60 -0.16
C GLN A 191 -5.40 8.18 -1.57
N ASP A 192 -4.29 8.48 -2.26
CA ASP A 192 -4.32 8.97 -3.63
C ASP A 192 -4.98 7.96 -4.58
N LYS A 193 -4.76 6.67 -4.34
CA LYS A 193 -5.37 5.61 -5.13
C LYS A 193 -6.86 5.47 -4.93
N ILE A 194 -7.36 5.63 -3.70
CA ILE A 194 -8.80 5.70 -3.44
C ILE A 194 -9.43 6.82 -4.29
N LEU A 195 -8.87 8.04 -4.23
CA LEU A 195 -9.37 9.18 -4.99
C LEU A 195 -9.34 8.93 -6.51
N SER A 196 -8.23 8.42 -7.04
CA SER A 196 -8.12 8.13 -8.48
C SER A 196 -9.09 7.04 -8.95
N SER A 197 -9.37 6.04 -8.11
CA SER A 197 -10.28 4.94 -8.46
C SER A 197 -11.74 5.38 -8.59
N GLN A 198 -12.11 6.47 -7.91
CA GLN A 198 -13.44 7.09 -8.01
C GLN A 198 -13.65 7.78 -9.37
N VAL A 199 -12.58 8.16 -10.07
CA VAL A 199 -12.66 8.92 -11.34
C VAL A 199 -12.74 8.01 -12.57
N TYR A 200 -11.97 6.92 -12.61
CA TYR A 200 -11.77 6.14 -13.85
C TYR A 200 -12.40 4.74 -13.87
N SER A 201 -13.05 4.29 -12.79
CA SER A 201 -13.58 2.93 -12.73
C SER A 201 -14.92 2.78 -13.45
N LEU A 202 -15.09 1.67 -14.18
CA LEU A 202 -16.33 1.30 -14.89
C LEU A 202 -17.47 0.88 -13.94
N GLY A 203 -17.22 0.83 -12.63
CA GLY A 203 -18.17 0.46 -11.59
C GLY A 203 -17.49 0.23 -10.24
N HIS A 204 -18.20 0.50 -9.14
CA HIS A 204 -17.67 0.44 -7.77
C HIS A 204 -17.06 -0.91 -7.41
N HIS A 205 -17.74 -2.01 -7.72
CA HIS A 205 -17.27 -3.36 -7.37
C HIS A 205 -15.93 -3.69 -8.06
N THR A 206 -15.81 -3.39 -9.36
CA THR A 206 -14.57 -3.56 -10.11
C THR A 206 -13.47 -2.64 -9.58
N ALA A 207 -13.80 -1.40 -9.21
CA ALA A 207 -12.87 -0.45 -8.62
C ALA A 207 -12.25 -0.99 -7.33
N ILE A 208 -13.10 -1.50 -6.42
CA ILE A 208 -12.68 -2.09 -5.14
C ILE A 208 -11.81 -3.31 -5.37
N ASN A 209 -12.18 -4.21 -6.29
CA ASN A 209 -11.38 -5.40 -6.55
C ASN A 209 -9.98 -5.04 -7.07
N ASN A 210 -9.91 -4.12 -8.05
CA ASN A 210 -8.63 -3.64 -8.57
C ASN A 210 -7.81 -2.94 -7.49
N PHE A 211 -8.45 -2.12 -6.65
CA PHE A 211 -7.79 -1.47 -5.51
C PHE A 211 -7.22 -2.49 -4.53
N MET A 212 -7.99 -3.52 -4.17
CA MET A 212 -7.55 -4.58 -3.27
C MET A 212 -6.33 -5.32 -3.80
N ILE A 213 -6.34 -5.72 -5.08
CA ILE A 213 -5.23 -6.44 -5.71
C ILE A 213 -3.98 -5.55 -5.76
N ASP A 214 -4.13 -4.32 -6.27
CA ASP A 214 -3.03 -3.35 -6.40
C ASP A 214 -2.41 -3.00 -5.04
N ARG A 215 -3.24 -2.73 -4.02
CA ARG A 215 -2.76 -2.41 -2.67
C ARG A 215 -2.13 -3.60 -1.95
N SER A 216 -2.61 -4.82 -2.20
CA SER A 216 -2.00 -6.04 -1.65
C SER A 216 -0.62 -6.28 -2.25
N TYR A 217 -0.48 -6.13 -3.57
CA TYR A 217 0.81 -6.23 -4.25
C TYR A 217 1.79 -5.14 -3.79
N ALA A 218 1.32 -3.89 -3.69
CA ALA A 218 2.12 -2.79 -3.17
C ALA A 218 2.54 -3.00 -1.71
N PHE A 219 1.71 -3.64 -0.89
CA PHE A 219 2.06 -3.99 0.49
C PHE A 219 3.17 -5.04 0.55
N ASP A 220 3.08 -6.11 -0.25
CA ASP A 220 4.13 -7.12 -0.29
C ASP A 220 5.46 -6.54 -0.80
N LYS A 221 5.38 -5.63 -1.79
CA LYS A 221 6.54 -4.88 -2.28
C LYS A 221 7.13 -3.97 -1.19
N LEU A 222 6.29 -3.27 -0.41
CA LEU A 222 6.76 -2.45 0.70
C LEU A 222 7.58 -3.25 1.71
N ILE A 223 7.11 -4.44 2.11
CA ILE A 223 7.84 -5.26 3.09
C ILE A 223 9.18 -5.68 2.52
N GLN A 224 9.21 -6.00 1.22
CA GLN A 224 10.45 -6.32 0.52
C GLN A 224 11.41 -5.12 0.50
N ASP A 225 10.97 -3.98 -0.04
CA ASP A 225 11.78 -2.77 -0.21
C ASP A 225 12.29 -2.25 1.16
N ALA A 226 11.46 -2.31 2.20
CA ALA A 226 11.88 -1.94 3.56
C ALA A 226 12.98 -2.86 4.10
N THR A 227 12.93 -4.15 3.80
CA THR A 227 13.95 -5.08 4.30
C THR A 227 15.26 -4.98 3.51
N ASP A 228 15.17 -4.77 2.20
CA ASP A 228 16.32 -4.50 1.33
C ASP A 228 17.03 -3.21 1.75
N SER A 229 16.24 -2.14 1.99
CA SER A 229 16.75 -0.86 2.47
C SER A 229 17.35 -0.97 3.88
N PHE A 230 16.72 -1.75 4.76
CA PHE A 230 17.29 -2.01 6.08
C PHE A 230 18.66 -2.67 5.96
N PHE A 231 18.78 -3.72 5.14
CA PHE A 231 20.02 -4.48 5.07
C PHE A 231 21.18 -3.66 4.47
N THR A 232 20.93 -2.97 3.36
CA THR A 232 21.94 -2.09 2.73
C THR A 232 22.37 -0.96 3.65
N ALA A 233 21.44 -0.31 4.34
CA ALA A 233 21.77 0.79 5.23
C ALA A 233 22.39 0.30 6.54
N PHE A 234 22.01 -0.89 7.04
CA PHE A 234 22.62 -1.51 8.21
C PHE A 234 24.11 -1.78 7.98
N LEU A 235 24.49 -2.35 6.84
CA LEU A 235 25.91 -2.59 6.51
C LEU A 235 26.74 -1.30 6.39
N LYS A 236 26.10 -0.14 6.17
CA LYS A 236 26.76 1.16 6.10
C LYS A 236 26.86 1.87 7.45
N LEU A 237 26.25 1.32 8.50
CA LEU A 237 26.39 1.84 9.86
C LEU A 237 27.79 1.51 10.39
N ASP A 238 28.43 2.51 10.99
CA ASP A 238 29.69 2.30 11.71
C ASP A 238 29.40 1.72 13.12
N PRO A 239 30.11 0.64 13.52
CA PRO A 239 29.99 0.02 14.85
C PRO A 239 30.30 0.92 16.05
#